data_AF-A0A7J0CX31-F1
#
_entry.id   AF-A0A7J0CX31-F1
#
_cell.length_a   1.000
_cell.length_b   1.000
_cell.length_c   1.000
_cell.angle_alpha   90.00
_cell.angle_beta   90.00
_cell.angle_gamma   90.00
#
_symmetry.space_group_name_H-M   'P 1'
#
loop_
_entity.id
_entity.type
_entity.pdbx_description
1 polymer ?
#
loop_
_entity_poly.entity_id
_entity_poly.type
_entity_poly.pdbx_seq_one_letter_code
_entity_poly.pdbx_strand_id
1 'polypeptide(L)'
;MPTAREALLDAALRALADRPWRTVRMVDVAALAGVSRQTLYNEFGTKDGLATALLRQAADGYLTGVDRALTAPAPEHSAAVAVWTVRAAREDPLVKGLLTGLWEEGLPRPGHDVPGPARLLGLAQDRMAAASLPVAEPDSTTEPGSAEAAGRAAERCELVLRLALSCVVVPCRNRPCPAHHAAATTGEQGLTSSPVEPLGSGAQMPTHGRGTTMRTLVLGRTPARVTAVLATLRADGFDAQGVSTDEEALTLLRTGEFGVLIIGGGVGPASRSAIRAFAAEHRVRRVIDGALREPFDTYVRNEFEPLIREAAAQG
;
A
#
# COMPACT_ATOMS: atom_id res chain seq x y z
N MET A 1 33.12 3.49 -16.81
CA MET A 1 33.57 3.95 -15.48
C MET A 1 32.36 4.51 -14.77
N PRO A 2 32.04 4.09 -13.53
CA PRO A 2 30.90 4.63 -12.80
C PRO A 2 31.10 6.13 -12.58
N THR A 3 30.03 6.90 -12.67
CA THR A 3 30.06 8.33 -12.34
C THR A 3 30.30 8.51 -10.84
N ALA A 4 30.77 9.69 -10.41
CA ALA A 4 30.94 9.98 -8.98
C ALA A 4 29.63 9.80 -8.20
N ARG A 5 28.50 10.15 -8.82
CA ARG A 5 27.17 9.96 -8.27
C ARG A 5 26.82 8.48 -8.09
N GLU A 6 27.09 7.63 -9.08
CA GLU A 6 26.87 6.18 -8.99
C GLU A 6 27.75 5.53 -7.91
N ALA A 7 29.04 5.91 -7.85
CA ALA A 7 29.97 5.42 -6.83
C ALA A 7 29.52 5.79 -5.41
N LEU A 8 28.97 7.00 -5.23
CA LEU A 8 28.41 7.46 -3.97
C LEU A 8 27.14 6.70 -3.56
N LEU A 9 26.24 6.43 -4.51
CA LEU A 9 25.02 5.67 -4.24
C LEU A 9 25.33 4.20 -3.91
N ASP A 10 26.25 3.59 -4.64
CA ASP A 10 26.74 2.23 -4.33
C ASP A 10 27.42 2.16 -2.95
N ALA A 11 28.28 3.13 -2.61
CA ALA A 11 28.90 3.20 -1.28
C ALA A 11 27.86 3.38 -0.16
N ALA A 12 26.79 4.15 -0.42
CA ALA A 12 25.71 4.35 0.54
C ALA A 12 24.86 3.09 0.72
N LEU A 13 24.60 2.32 -0.35
CA LEU A 13 23.94 1.01 -0.27
C LEU A 13 24.78 0.01 0.53
N ARG A 14 26.10 -0.05 0.27
CA ARG A 14 27.03 -0.87 1.07
C ARG A 14 27.01 -0.49 2.54
N ALA A 15 27.02 0.81 2.85
CA ALA A 15 26.92 1.28 4.22
C ALA A 15 25.58 0.92 4.89
N LEU A 16 24.47 0.88 4.12
CA LEU A 16 23.15 0.51 4.62
C LEU A 16 23.03 -1.00 4.92
N ALA A 17 23.78 -1.84 4.22
CA ALA A 17 23.84 -3.28 4.49
C ALA A 17 24.48 -3.60 5.86
N ASP A 18 25.44 -2.78 6.30
CA ASP A 18 26.19 -3.03 7.54
C ASP A 18 25.56 -2.37 8.79
N ARG A 19 24.82 -1.27 8.61
CA ARG A 19 24.34 -0.44 9.73
C ARG A 19 23.05 0.31 9.40
N PRO A 20 22.21 0.60 10.41
CA PRO A 20 20.98 1.35 10.19
C PRO A 20 21.29 2.78 9.70
N TRP A 21 20.48 3.26 8.76
CA TRP A 21 20.60 4.55 8.08
C TRP A 21 20.85 5.72 9.02
N ARG A 22 20.18 5.76 10.19
CA ARG A 22 20.38 6.81 11.21
C ARG A 22 21.85 6.98 11.62
N THR A 23 22.62 5.89 11.62
CA THR A 23 24.05 5.88 11.98
C THR A 23 25.00 6.12 10.80
N VAL A 24 24.52 6.00 9.56
CA VAL A 24 25.34 6.27 8.36
C VAL A 24 25.75 7.74 8.33
N ARG A 25 27.04 8.03 8.26
CA ARG A 25 27.55 9.40 8.16
C ARG A 25 27.98 9.70 6.73
N MET A 26 27.69 10.91 6.27
CA MET A 26 28.06 11.40 4.92
C MET A 26 29.56 11.26 4.66
N VAL A 27 30.40 11.56 5.65
CA VAL A 27 31.86 11.43 5.53
C VAL A 27 32.31 9.99 5.26
N ASP A 28 31.67 9.00 5.88
CA ASP A 28 32.02 7.59 5.69
C ASP A 28 31.63 7.13 4.28
N VAL A 29 30.49 7.60 3.77
CA VAL A 29 30.04 7.33 2.39
C VAL A 29 31.01 7.92 1.37
N ALA A 30 31.45 9.17 1.56
CA ALA A 30 32.44 9.80 0.68
C ALA A 30 33.76 9.02 0.66
N ALA A 31 34.24 8.60 1.83
CA ALA A 31 35.45 7.81 1.97
C ALA A 31 35.31 6.44 1.28
N LEU A 32 34.19 5.74 1.48
CA LEU A 32 33.89 4.44 0.84
C LEU A 32 33.79 4.54 -0.69
N ALA A 33 33.31 5.67 -1.21
CA ALA A 33 33.21 5.94 -2.64
C ALA A 33 34.53 6.44 -3.26
N GLY A 34 35.55 6.75 -2.45
CA GLY A 34 36.81 7.31 -2.93
C GLY A 34 36.69 8.74 -3.47
N VAL A 35 35.70 9.51 -3.02
CA VAL A 35 35.47 10.91 -3.45
C VAL A 35 35.58 11.89 -2.30
N SER A 36 35.77 13.17 -2.61
CA SER A 36 35.85 14.20 -1.57
C SER A 36 34.50 14.42 -0.88
N ARG A 37 34.52 14.85 0.39
CA ARG A 37 33.31 15.27 1.11
C ARG A 37 32.55 16.37 0.36
N GLN A 38 33.28 17.33 -0.21
CA GLN A 38 32.69 18.44 -0.96
C GLN A 38 31.94 17.94 -2.20
N THR A 39 32.50 16.96 -2.93
CA THR A 39 31.81 16.32 -4.05
C THR A 39 30.49 15.70 -3.61
N LEU A 40 30.48 14.94 -2.51
CA LEU A 40 29.26 14.34 -2.00
C LEU A 40 28.20 15.38 -1.63
N TYR A 41 28.59 16.44 -0.91
CA TYR A 41 27.68 17.52 -0.56
C TYR A 41 27.20 18.32 -1.77
N ASN A 42 28.02 18.48 -2.81
CA ASN A 42 27.59 19.12 -4.05
C ASN A 42 26.56 18.27 -4.81
N GLU A 43 26.73 16.95 -4.83
CA GLU A 43 25.82 16.03 -5.54
C GLU A 43 24.47 15.87 -4.84
N PHE A 44 24.46 15.77 -3.51
CA PHE A 44 23.26 15.39 -2.76
C PHE A 44 22.76 16.44 -1.77
N GLY A 45 23.56 17.47 -1.45
CA GLY A 45 23.24 18.52 -0.51
C GLY A 45 23.22 18.05 0.96
N THR A 46 22.31 17.14 1.29
CA THR A 46 22.09 16.67 2.67
C THR A 46 22.02 15.14 2.72
N LYS A 47 22.03 14.59 3.94
CA LYS A 47 21.81 13.16 4.14
C LYS A 47 20.43 12.72 3.64
N ASP A 48 19.41 13.56 3.78
CA ASP A 48 18.07 13.29 3.26
C ASP A 48 18.02 13.38 1.74
N GLY A 49 18.82 14.25 1.12
CA GLY A 49 19.02 14.27 -0.33
C GLY A 49 19.65 12.98 -0.85
N LEU A 50 20.67 12.46 -0.17
CA LEU A 50 21.27 11.16 -0.48
C LEU A 50 20.26 10.02 -0.29
N ALA A 51 19.50 10.02 0.80
CA ALA A 51 18.43 9.05 1.04
C ALA A 51 17.38 9.07 -0.09
N THR A 52 16.93 10.26 -0.49
CA THR A 52 15.98 10.45 -1.59
C THR A 52 16.53 9.92 -2.90
N ALA A 53 17.81 10.17 -3.18
CA ALA A 53 18.48 9.66 -4.38
C ALA A 53 18.59 8.12 -4.39
N LEU A 54 18.91 7.49 -3.25
CA LEU A 54 18.90 6.03 -3.11
C LEU A 54 17.52 5.44 -3.41
N LEU A 55 16.48 6.03 -2.84
CA LEU A 55 15.11 5.55 -3.03
C LEU A 55 14.62 5.73 -4.47
N ARG A 56 14.99 6.84 -5.12
CA ARG A 56 14.73 7.04 -6.57
C ARG A 56 15.45 5.99 -7.40
N GLN A 57 16.73 5.74 -7.13
CA GLN A 57 17.49 4.70 -7.84
C GLN A 57 16.88 3.30 -7.64
N ALA A 58 16.41 2.97 -6.45
CA ALA A 58 15.72 1.70 -6.20
C ALA A 58 14.39 1.60 -6.98
N ALA A 59 13.60 2.68 -7.04
CA ALA A 59 12.37 2.74 -7.84
C ALA A 59 12.66 2.59 -9.35
N ASP A 60 13.66 3.31 -9.86
CA ASP A 60 14.07 3.25 -11.26
C ASP A 60 14.62 1.87 -11.63
N GLY A 61 15.40 1.26 -10.74
CA GLY A 61 15.91 -0.11 -10.89
C GLY A 61 14.79 -1.14 -10.94
N TYR A 62 13.78 -1.01 -10.06
CA TYR A 62 12.58 -1.85 -10.10
C TYR A 62 11.85 -1.74 -11.44
N LEU A 63 11.61 -0.51 -11.92
CA LEU A 63 10.89 -0.25 -13.16
C LEU A 63 11.68 -0.71 -14.40
N THR A 64 13.00 -0.52 -14.41
CA THR A 64 13.88 -1.07 -15.45
C THR A 64 13.80 -2.60 -15.51
N GLY A 65 13.66 -3.25 -14.37
CA GLY A 65 13.44 -4.69 -14.32
C GLY A 65 12.05 -5.12 -14.79
N VAL A 66 11.02 -4.28 -14.60
CA VAL A 66 9.69 -4.49 -15.22
C VAL A 66 9.81 -4.42 -16.74
N ASP A 67 10.46 -3.37 -17.27
CA ASP A 67 10.70 -3.22 -18.70
C ASP A 67 11.46 -4.44 -19.28
N ARG A 68 12.44 -4.97 -18.53
CA ARG A 68 13.12 -6.22 -18.90
C ARG A 68 12.22 -7.45 -18.85
N ALA A 69 11.37 -7.59 -17.83
CA ALA A 69 10.46 -8.72 -17.71
C ALA A 69 9.42 -8.73 -18.83
N LEU A 70 9.04 -7.54 -19.32
CA LEU A 70 8.14 -7.37 -20.46
C LEU A 70 8.74 -7.78 -21.80
N THR A 71 10.05 -8.04 -21.90
CA THR A 71 10.67 -8.61 -23.12
C THR A 71 10.43 -10.11 -23.26
N ALA A 72 9.89 -10.78 -22.23
CA ALA A 72 9.42 -12.15 -22.34
C ALA A 72 8.30 -12.25 -23.40
N PRO A 73 8.21 -13.38 -24.14
CA PRO A 73 7.15 -13.56 -25.11
C PRO A 73 5.76 -13.47 -24.45
N ALA A 74 4.76 -13.09 -25.24
CA ALA A 74 3.37 -13.26 -24.84
C ALA A 74 2.98 -14.74 -24.98
N PRO A 75 2.17 -15.29 -24.05
CA PRO A 75 1.44 -14.63 -22.97
C PRO A 75 2.20 -14.46 -21.63
N GLU A 76 3.47 -14.84 -21.54
CA GLU A 76 4.20 -14.98 -20.28
C GLU A 76 4.64 -13.67 -19.62
N HIS A 77 4.69 -12.56 -20.37
CA HIS A 77 5.18 -11.26 -19.88
C HIS A 77 4.56 -10.79 -18.54
N SER A 78 3.26 -11.01 -18.32
CA SER A 78 2.58 -10.66 -17.07
C SER A 78 3.08 -11.51 -15.89
N ALA A 79 3.28 -12.81 -16.11
CA ALA A 79 3.84 -13.70 -15.11
C ALA A 79 5.33 -13.37 -14.83
N ALA A 80 6.09 -13.01 -15.87
CA ALA A 80 7.47 -12.58 -15.73
C ALA A 80 7.58 -11.31 -14.87
N VAL A 81 6.70 -10.33 -15.08
CA VAL A 81 6.64 -9.12 -14.24
C VAL A 81 6.29 -9.47 -12.80
N ALA A 82 5.31 -10.35 -12.55
CA ALA A 82 4.96 -10.77 -11.18
C ALA A 82 6.15 -11.44 -10.47
N VAL A 83 6.83 -12.38 -11.15
CA VAL A 83 8.01 -13.07 -10.60
C VAL A 83 9.14 -12.08 -10.32
N TRP A 84 9.38 -11.13 -11.24
CA TRP A 84 10.33 -10.05 -11.04
C TRP A 84 9.98 -9.21 -9.81
N THR A 85 8.73 -8.76 -9.67
CA THR A 85 8.29 -7.95 -8.53
C THR A 85 8.51 -8.66 -7.20
N VAL A 86 8.15 -9.94 -7.10
CA VAL A 86 8.39 -10.73 -5.89
C VAL A 86 9.88 -10.87 -5.60
N ARG A 87 10.69 -11.15 -6.62
CA ARG A 87 12.14 -11.30 -6.48
C ARG A 87 12.81 -10.00 -6.04
N ALA A 88 12.53 -8.89 -6.71
CA ALA A 88 13.11 -7.58 -6.42
C ALA A 88 12.80 -7.13 -4.99
N ALA A 89 11.56 -7.34 -4.52
CA ALA A 89 11.19 -7.03 -3.15
C ALA A 89 11.82 -7.96 -2.09
N ARG A 90 12.24 -9.18 -2.48
CA ARG A 90 12.97 -10.09 -1.57
C ARG A 90 14.45 -9.78 -1.49
N GLU A 91 15.04 -9.32 -2.59
CA GLU A 91 16.47 -9.03 -2.70
C GLU A 91 16.82 -7.63 -2.19
N ASP A 92 15.90 -6.66 -2.28
CA ASP A 92 16.14 -5.27 -1.90
C ASP A 92 15.08 -4.74 -0.91
N PRO A 93 15.44 -4.46 0.36
CA PRO A 93 14.54 -3.88 1.35
C PRO A 93 13.99 -2.50 0.99
N LEU A 94 14.71 -1.71 0.19
CA LEU A 94 14.22 -0.41 -0.30
C LEU A 94 13.10 -0.61 -1.30
N VAL A 95 13.25 -1.55 -2.24
CA VAL A 95 12.20 -1.91 -3.21
C VAL A 95 10.97 -2.45 -2.48
N LYS A 96 11.15 -3.32 -1.48
CA LYS A 96 10.05 -3.79 -0.63
C LYS A 96 9.30 -2.65 0.05
N GLY A 97 10.03 -1.72 0.67
CA GLY A 97 9.44 -0.55 1.33
C GLY A 97 8.69 0.36 0.36
N LEU A 98 9.24 0.58 -0.83
CA LEU A 98 8.61 1.37 -1.89
C LEU A 98 7.33 0.73 -2.41
N LEU A 99 7.32 -0.58 -2.60
CA LEU A 99 6.18 -1.32 -3.16
C LEU A 99 5.03 -1.52 -2.16
N THR A 100 5.36 -1.70 -0.88
CA THR A 100 4.37 -2.11 0.13
C THR A 100 4.03 -1.00 1.13
N GLY A 101 4.88 0.03 1.24
CA GLY A 101 4.82 1.01 2.33
C GLY A 101 5.28 0.44 3.68
N LEU A 102 5.70 -0.82 3.73
CA LEU A 102 6.21 -1.49 4.93
C LEU A 102 7.72 -1.33 4.99
N TRP A 103 8.17 -0.37 5.78
CA TRP A 103 9.59 -0.02 5.91
C TRP A 103 10.19 -0.70 7.14
N GLU A 104 11.25 -1.46 6.90
CA GLU A 104 12.04 -2.10 7.96
C GLU A 104 12.75 -1.05 8.83
N GLU A 105 13.07 -1.46 10.06
CA GLU A 105 13.79 -0.58 10.99
C GLU A 105 15.20 -0.31 10.47
N GLY A 106 15.61 0.96 10.50
CA GLY A 106 16.94 1.36 10.03
C GLY A 106 17.03 1.70 8.54
N LEU A 107 15.97 1.60 7.74
CA LEU A 107 15.97 2.10 6.37
C LEU A 107 15.74 3.63 6.29
N PRO A 108 16.26 4.31 5.25
CA PRO A 108 15.83 5.67 4.93
C PRO A 108 14.33 5.71 4.64
N ARG A 109 13.65 6.75 5.13
CA ARG A 109 12.21 6.94 4.88
C ARG A 109 12.00 7.82 3.65
N PRO A 110 11.00 7.53 2.82
CA PRO A 110 10.70 8.33 1.64
C PRO A 110 10.16 9.70 2.05
N GLY A 111 10.72 10.75 1.45
CA GLY A 111 10.09 12.07 1.41
C GLY A 111 8.97 12.12 0.36
N HIS A 112 8.37 13.31 0.18
CA HIS A 112 7.33 13.55 -0.83
C HIS A 112 7.80 13.34 -2.28
N ASP A 113 9.11 13.40 -2.48
CA ASP A 113 9.82 13.40 -3.74
C ASP A 113 10.07 12.00 -4.35
N VAL A 114 9.74 10.96 -3.59
CA VAL A 114 9.88 9.55 -3.95
C VAL A 114 8.49 8.97 -4.23
N PRO A 115 8.30 8.19 -5.31
CA PRO A 115 7.00 7.57 -5.57
C PRO A 115 6.62 6.63 -4.41
N GLY A 116 5.46 6.88 -3.81
CA GLY A 116 4.85 5.94 -2.88
C GLY A 116 4.29 4.69 -3.60
N PRO A 117 3.81 3.69 -2.84
CA PRO A 117 3.36 2.41 -3.37
C PRO A 117 2.40 2.51 -4.55
N ALA A 118 1.32 3.29 -4.40
CA ALA A 118 0.31 3.46 -5.46
C ALA A 118 0.89 4.04 -6.75
N ARG A 119 1.78 5.04 -6.64
CA ARG A 119 2.41 5.67 -7.81
C ARG A 119 3.37 4.72 -8.50
N LEU A 120 4.16 3.97 -7.74
CA LEU A 120 5.12 3.01 -8.32
C LEU A 120 4.39 1.85 -9.03
N LEU A 121 3.28 1.38 -8.47
CA LEU A 121 2.45 0.36 -9.09
C LEU A 121 1.75 0.86 -10.35
N GLY A 122 1.21 2.10 -10.32
CA GLY A 122 0.63 2.72 -11.51
C GLY A 122 1.65 2.80 -12.65
N LEU A 123 2.89 3.23 -12.36
CA LEU A 123 3.98 3.26 -13.35
C LEU A 123 4.35 1.88 -13.91
N ALA A 124 4.19 0.81 -13.15
CA ALA A 124 4.39 -0.56 -13.63
C ALA A 124 3.20 -1.03 -14.48
N GLN A 125 1.97 -0.71 -14.07
CA GLN A 125 0.75 -0.99 -14.83
C GLN A 125 0.78 -0.30 -16.19
N ASP A 126 1.15 0.97 -16.24
CA ASP A 126 1.26 1.75 -17.48
C ASP A 126 2.22 1.09 -18.47
N ARG A 127 3.36 0.58 -17.99
CA ARG A 127 4.33 -0.18 -18.81
C ARG A 127 3.75 -1.50 -19.32
N MET A 128 3.09 -2.27 -18.45
CA MET A 128 2.47 -3.54 -18.83
C MET A 128 1.33 -3.33 -19.85
N ALA A 129 0.52 -2.29 -19.67
CA ALA A 129 -0.55 -1.91 -20.58
C ALA A 129 0.01 -1.49 -21.94
N ALA A 130 1.05 -0.64 -21.96
CA ALA A 130 1.73 -0.23 -23.18
C ALA A 130 2.32 -1.43 -23.95
N ALA A 131 2.89 -2.42 -23.25
CA ALA A 131 3.41 -3.64 -23.86
C ALA A 131 2.33 -4.62 -24.33
N SER A 132 1.08 -4.46 -23.87
CA SER A 132 -0.05 -5.31 -24.25
C SER A 132 -0.79 -4.81 -25.49
N LEU A 133 -0.51 -3.57 -25.92
CA LEU A 133 -1.09 -3.02 -27.15
C LEU A 133 -0.44 -3.69 -28.37
N PRO A 134 -1.23 -4.17 -29.35
CA PRO A 134 -0.67 -4.66 -30.59
C PRO A 134 0.13 -3.55 -31.25
N VAL A 135 1.30 -3.90 -31.82
CA VAL A 135 2.02 -3.00 -32.72
C VAL A 135 1.07 -2.71 -33.88
N ALA A 136 0.51 -1.50 -33.92
CA ALA A 136 -0.42 -1.10 -34.97
C ALA A 136 0.31 -1.19 -36.32
N GLU A 137 -0.14 -2.10 -37.19
CA GLU A 137 0.17 -1.95 -38.61
C GLU A 137 -0.56 -0.70 -39.12
N PRO A 138 0.03 0.10 -40.04
CA PRO A 138 -0.46 1.44 -40.36
C PRO A 138 -1.79 1.50 -41.12
N ASP A 139 -2.53 0.40 -41.25
CA ASP A 139 -3.70 0.30 -42.13
C ASP A 139 -4.82 -0.52 -41.48
N SER A 140 -5.61 0.08 -40.60
CA SER A 140 -7.03 -0.28 -40.41
C SER A 140 -7.75 0.75 -39.55
N THR A 141 -8.98 1.09 -39.97
CA THR A 141 -9.90 1.98 -39.28
C THR A 141 -10.19 1.48 -37.86
N THR A 142 -9.89 2.32 -36.86
CA THR A 142 -10.00 2.02 -35.43
C THR A 142 -11.41 1.61 -35.02
N GLU A 143 -11.59 0.31 -34.77
CA GLU A 143 -12.80 -0.25 -34.18
C GLU A 143 -12.93 0.12 -32.67
N PRO A 144 -14.15 0.37 -32.15
CA PRO A 144 -14.43 0.67 -30.74
C PRO A 144 -13.96 -0.41 -29.73
N GLY A 145 -13.69 -1.64 -30.19
CA GLY A 145 -13.23 -2.75 -29.35
C GLY A 145 -11.82 -2.61 -28.77
N SER A 146 -11.02 -1.67 -29.28
CA SER A 146 -9.64 -1.42 -28.82
C SER A 146 -9.57 -0.81 -27.41
N ALA A 147 -10.50 0.09 -27.07
CA ALA A 147 -10.54 0.77 -25.76
C ALA A 147 -10.97 -0.19 -24.64
N GLU A 148 -12.00 -1.02 -24.88
CA GLU A 148 -12.41 -2.03 -23.91
C GLU A 148 -11.35 -3.13 -23.70
N ALA A 149 -10.65 -3.53 -24.78
CA ALA A 149 -9.56 -4.49 -24.68
C ALA A 149 -8.39 -3.94 -23.86
N ALA A 150 -8.05 -2.66 -24.05
CA ALA A 150 -7.05 -1.96 -23.23
C ALA A 150 -7.48 -1.86 -21.76
N GLY A 151 -8.76 -1.56 -21.49
CA GLY A 151 -9.32 -1.56 -20.14
C GLY A 151 -9.20 -2.92 -19.44
N ARG A 152 -9.59 -4.00 -20.12
CA ARG A 152 -9.45 -5.38 -19.59
C ARG A 152 -7.99 -5.79 -19.38
N ALA A 153 -7.07 -5.33 -20.23
CA ALA A 153 -5.64 -5.57 -20.05
C ALA A 153 -5.10 -4.84 -18.81
N ALA A 154 -5.48 -3.58 -18.61
CA ALA A 154 -5.11 -2.80 -17.43
C ALA A 154 -5.61 -3.44 -16.12
N GLU A 155 -6.87 -3.88 -16.08
CA GLU A 155 -7.44 -4.61 -14.93
C GLU A 155 -6.66 -5.91 -14.62
N ARG A 156 -6.27 -6.66 -15.65
CA ARG A 156 -5.44 -7.87 -15.48
C ARG A 156 -4.06 -7.53 -14.94
N CYS A 157 -3.42 -6.48 -15.45
CA CYS A 157 -2.11 -6.02 -14.96
C CYS A 157 -2.18 -5.61 -13.49
N GLU A 158 -3.24 -4.90 -13.10
CA GLU A 158 -3.50 -4.55 -11.71
C GLU A 158 -3.64 -5.78 -10.82
N LEU A 159 -4.46 -6.76 -11.22
CA LEU A 159 -4.65 -8.00 -10.48
C LEU A 159 -3.33 -8.75 -10.29
N VAL A 160 -2.53 -8.86 -11.36
CA VAL A 160 -1.22 -9.53 -11.35
C VAL A 160 -0.28 -8.87 -10.34
N LEU A 161 -0.16 -7.55 -10.35
CA LEU A 161 0.69 -6.82 -9.41
C LEU A 161 0.17 -6.94 -7.96
N ARG A 162 -1.14 -6.88 -7.74
CA ARG A 162 -1.72 -7.08 -6.40
C ARG A 162 -1.46 -8.48 -5.86
N LEU A 163 -1.59 -9.52 -6.70
CA LEU A 163 -1.24 -10.89 -6.32
C LEU A 163 0.26 -11.03 -6.02
N ALA A 164 1.13 -10.41 -6.82
CA ALA A 164 2.57 -10.39 -6.56
C ALA A 164 2.89 -9.72 -5.22
N LEU A 165 2.27 -8.58 -4.91
CA LEU A 165 2.42 -7.90 -3.62
C LEU A 165 1.90 -8.71 -2.45
N SER A 166 0.81 -9.46 -2.64
CA SER A 166 0.33 -10.41 -1.62
C SER A 166 1.42 -11.42 -1.25
N CYS A 167 2.17 -11.93 -2.24
CA CYS A 167 3.30 -12.84 -2.02
C CYS A 167 4.53 -12.16 -1.37
N VAL A 168 4.65 -10.83 -1.44
CA VAL A 168 5.70 -10.05 -0.79
C VAL A 168 5.34 -9.76 0.68
N VAL A 169 4.10 -9.33 0.93
CA VAL A 169 3.60 -8.96 2.27
C VAL A 169 3.34 -10.19 3.12
N VAL A 170 2.81 -11.26 2.51
CA VAL A 170 2.59 -12.56 3.12
C VAL A 170 3.50 -13.56 2.40
N PRO A 171 4.76 -13.73 2.86
CA PRO A 171 5.67 -14.66 2.22
C PRO A 171 5.12 -16.07 2.33
N CYS A 172 4.67 -16.62 1.20
CA CYS A 172 4.43 -18.05 1.10
C CYS A 172 5.77 -18.74 1.37
N ARG A 173 5.85 -19.53 2.45
CA ARG A 173 7.00 -20.42 2.66
C ARG A 173 7.11 -21.27 1.40
N ASN A 174 8.20 -21.14 0.66
CA ASN A 174 8.50 -22.05 -0.44
C ASN A 174 8.53 -23.46 0.17
N ARG A 175 7.48 -24.24 -0.06
CA ARG A 175 7.63 -25.68 -0.06
C ARG A 175 8.44 -25.96 -1.33
N PRO A 176 9.64 -26.57 -1.26
CA PRO A 176 10.33 -26.97 -2.46
C PRO A 176 9.35 -27.78 -3.31
N CYS A 177 9.09 -27.33 -4.53
CA CYS A 177 8.26 -28.06 -5.48
C CYS A 177 9.05 -29.32 -5.87
N PRO A 178 8.54 -30.54 -5.60
CA PRO A 178 9.21 -31.76 -6.04
C PRO A 178 8.96 -31.92 -7.55
N ALA A 179 9.72 -31.20 -8.37
CA ALA A 179 9.84 -31.51 -9.79
C ALA A 179 11.06 -32.42 -9.97
N HIS A 180 10.82 -33.58 -10.59
CA HIS A 180 11.74 -34.67 -10.94
C HIS A 180 12.08 -35.70 -9.85
N HIS A 181 11.11 -36.50 -9.43
CA HIS A 181 11.34 -37.94 -9.18
C HIS A 181 10.25 -38.72 -9.93
N ALA A 182 10.59 -39.21 -11.13
CA ALA A 182 9.80 -40.23 -11.79
C ALA A 182 10.18 -41.61 -11.24
N ALA A 183 9.15 -42.42 -11.03
CA ALA A 183 9.11 -43.88 -10.85
C ALA A 183 9.27 -44.50 -9.44
N ALA A 184 8.25 -45.32 -9.13
CA ALA A 184 8.11 -46.35 -8.10
C ALA A 184 7.85 -45.82 -6.66
N THR A 185 6.83 -46.24 -5.91
CA THR A 185 5.95 -47.42 -6.00
C THR A 185 4.72 -47.17 -5.11
N THR A 186 3.57 -47.65 -5.58
CA THR A 186 2.38 -48.19 -4.88
C THR A 186 2.15 -47.86 -3.40
N GLY A 187 0.95 -47.35 -3.10
CA GLY A 187 0.41 -47.27 -1.74
C GLY A 187 -0.93 -46.55 -1.69
N GLU A 188 -1.98 -47.19 -2.20
CA GLU A 188 -3.37 -46.79 -2.00
C GLU A 188 -3.76 -46.85 -0.52
N GLN A 189 -4.59 -45.88 -0.09
CA GLN A 189 -5.55 -45.84 1.03
C GLN A 189 -5.53 -44.40 1.57
N GLY A 190 -6.58 -43.60 1.60
CA GLY A 190 -8.01 -43.86 1.62
C GLY A 190 -8.55 -42.77 2.53
N LEU A 191 -9.22 -41.75 1.98
CA LEU A 191 -9.90 -40.73 2.78
C LEU A 191 -11.23 -40.42 2.12
N THR A 192 -12.24 -40.80 2.88
CA THR A 192 -13.67 -40.80 2.65
C THR A 192 -14.20 -39.40 2.36
N SER A 193 -14.97 -39.28 1.29
CA SER A 193 -15.85 -38.15 1.00
C SER A 193 -16.96 -38.08 2.04
N SER A 194 -17.20 -36.88 2.59
CA SER A 194 -18.48 -36.52 3.23
C SER A 194 -19.23 -35.55 2.31
N PRO A 195 -20.57 -35.63 2.23
CA PRO A 195 -21.35 -34.88 1.26
C PRO A 195 -21.58 -33.43 1.69
N VAL A 196 -21.66 -32.55 0.69
CA VAL A 196 -22.13 -31.17 0.78
C VAL A 196 -23.65 -31.18 0.84
N GLU A 197 -24.25 -30.59 1.88
CA GLU A 197 -25.67 -30.25 1.90
C GLU A 197 -25.93 -28.86 1.27
N PRO A 198 -27.08 -28.65 0.61
CA PRO A 198 -27.33 -27.48 -0.23
C PRO A 198 -27.76 -26.23 0.55
N LEU A 199 -27.36 -25.06 0.04
CA LEU A 199 -27.86 -23.75 0.47
C LEU A 199 -29.37 -23.63 0.23
N GLY A 200 -30.12 -23.41 1.30
CA GLY A 200 -31.49 -22.94 1.26
C GLY A 200 -31.57 -21.48 0.82
N SER A 201 -32.30 -21.26 -0.27
CA SER A 201 -32.82 -19.97 -0.72
C SER A 201 -33.79 -19.40 0.32
N GLY A 202 -33.62 -18.12 0.66
CA GLY A 202 -34.48 -17.41 1.61
C GLY A 202 -34.21 -15.92 1.54
N ALA A 203 -34.68 -15.27 0.48
CA ALA A 203 -34.78 -13.83 0.40
C ALA A 203 -35.78 -13.33 1.45
N GLN A 204 -35.33 -12.49 2.38
CA GLN A 204 -36.23 -11.62 3.12
C GLN A 204 -35.50 -10.33 3.53
N MET A 205 -35.90 -9.23 2.89
CA MET A 205 -35.54 -7.89 3.34
C MET A 205 -36.19 -7.62 4.70
N PRO A 206 -35.46 -7.15 5.72
CA PRO A 206 -36.07 -6.48 6.84
C PRO A 206 -36.29 -5.01 6.49
N THR A 207 -37.53 -4.62 6.69
CA THR A 207 -38.09 -3.29 6.60
C THR A 207 -37.48 -2.32 7.62
N HIS A 208 -37.46 -1.05 7.25
CA HIS A 208 -36.85 0.06 7.98
C HIS A 208 -37.47 0.25 9.38
N GLY A 209 -36.74 -0.16 10.41
CA GLY A 209 -36.97 0.25 11.80
C GLY A 209 -36.08 1.45 12.14
N ARG A 210 -36.67 2.50 12.74
CA ARG A 210 -35.96 3.67 13.29
C ARG A 210 -34.97 3.21 14.37
N GLY A 211 -33.74 2.89 13.97
CA GLY A 211 -32.63 2.58 14.86
C GLY A 211 -31.87 3.85 15.24
N THR A 212 -31.58 4.00 16.53
CA THR A 212 -30.79 5.06 17.15
C THR A 212 -29.57 5.42 16.30
N THR A 213 -29.54 6.62 15.70
CA THR A 213 -28.39 7.08 14.91
C THR A 213 -27.14 7.10 15.78
N MET A 214 -26.18 6.25 15.46
CA MET A 214 -24.90 6.22 16.15
C MET A 214 -24.14 7.53 15.97
N ARG A 215 -23.65 8.09 17.08
CA ARG A 215 -22.75 9.24 17.04
C ARG A 215 -21.33 8.82 16.66
N THR A 216 -20.74 9.60 15.77
CA THR A 216 -19.37 9.45 15.26
C THR A 216 -18.48 10.58 15.80
N LEU A 217 -17.39 10.24 16.46
CA LEU A 217 -16.38 11.21 16.89
C LEU A 217 -15.23 11.26 15.87
N VAL A 218 -14.82 12.45 15.44
CA VAL A 218 -13.70 12.66 14.51
C VAL A 218 -12.58 13.43 15.20
N LEU A 219 -11.46 12.77 15.46
CA LEU A 219 -10.26 13.39 16.03
C LEU A 219 -9.27 13.75 14.91
N GLY A 220 -8.94 15.03 14.77
CA GLY A 220 -7.94 15.48 13.80
C GLY A 220 -7.21 16.76 14.21
N ARG A 221 -5.89 16.82 13.94
CA ARG A 221 -5.02 17.95 14.35
C ARG A 221 -5.12 19.19 13.47
N THR A 222 -5.86 19.10 12.36
CA THR A 222 -6.05 20.21 11.44
C THR A 222 -7.54 20.60 11.45
N PRO A 223 -7.93 21.66 12.19
CA PRO A 223 -9.34 22.01 12.38
C PRO A 223 -10.10 22.21 11.06
N ALA A 224 -9.48 22.85 10.06
CA ALA A 224 -10.08 23.03 8.74
C ALA A 224 -10.45 21.68 8.06
N ARG A 225 -9.62 20.65 8.26
CA ARG A 225 -9.89 19.31 7.70
C ARG A 225 -10.97 18.58 8.47
N VAL A 226 -10.99 18.70 9.80
CA VAL A 226 -12.07 18.15 10.64
C VAL A 226 -13.40 18.74 10.23
N THR A 227 -13.47 20.06 10.02
CA THR A 227 -14.67 20.75 9.53
C THR A 227 -15.15 20.21 8.18
N ALA A 228 -14.25 19.97 7.22
CA ALA A 228 -14.62 19.42 5.91
C ALA A 228 -15.20 18.00 6.02
N VAL A 229 -14.59 17.12 6.82
CA VAL A 229 -15.08 15.75 7.05
C VAL A 229 -16.46 15.76 7.71
N LEU A 230 -16.65 16.62 8.72
CA LEU A 230 -17.94 16.77 9.39
C LEU A 230 -19.02 17.30 8.45
N ALA A 231 -18.67 18.21 7.53
CA ALA A 231 -19.61 18.73 6.54
C ALA A 231 -20.12 17.61 5.62
N THR A 232 -19.23 16.75 5.12
CA THR A 232 -19.61 15.59 4.30
C THR A 232 -20.46 14.60 5.09
N LEU A 233 -20.00 14.15 6.26
CA LEU A 233 -20.74 13.17 7.06
C LEU A 233 -22.15 13.65 7.44
N ARG A 234 -22.30 14.93 7.81
CA ARG A 234 -23.61 15.49 8.16
C ARG A 234 -24.51 15.68 6.94
N ALA A 235 -23.94 16.05 5.79
CA ALA A 235 -24.69 16.12 4.54
C ALA A 235 -25.25 14.74 4.16
N ASP A 236 -24.51 13.68 4.44
CA ASP A 236 -24.89 12.30 4.16
C ASP A 236 -25.66 11.62 5.33
N GLY A 237 -26.09 12.42 6.32
CA GLY A 237 -27.07 12.02 7.36
C GLY A 237 -26.49 11.42 8.64
N PHE A 238 -25.17 11.45 8.84
CA PHE A 238 -24.52 10.93 10.04
C PHE A 238 -24.44 11.98 11.16
N ASP A 239 -24.73 11.58 12.40
CA ASP A 239 -24.49 12.42 13.58
C ASP A 239 -23.00 12.36 13.94
N ALA A 240 -22.26 13.41 13.58
CA ALA A 240 -20.82 13.47 13.75
C ALA A 240 -20.39 14.73 14.53
N GLN A 241 -19.44 14.55 15.46
CA GLN A 241 -18.76 15.62 16.20
C GLN A 241 -17.26 15.51 15.98
N GLY A 242 -16.56 16.64 15.91
CA GLY A 242 -15.11 16.66 15.72
C GLY A 242 -14.39 17.42 16.81
N VAL A 243 -13.17 16.97 17.09
CA VAL A 243 -12.27 17.52 18.11
C VAL A 243 -10.84 17.57 17.59
N SER A 244 -10.03 18.43 18.18
CA SER A 244 -8.64 18.64 17.73
C SER A 244 -7.60 18.28 18.78
N THR A 245 -8.02 18.11 20.03
CA THR A 245 -7.16 17.75 21.17
C THR A 245 -7.52 16.37 21.74
N ASP A 246 -6.57 15.75 22.41
CA ASP A 246 -6.81 14.43 23.03
C ASP A 246 -7.68 14.57 24.27
N GLU A 247 -7.52 15.66 25.01
CA GLU A 247 -8.29 15.94 26.21
C GLU A 247 -9.79 16.08 25.91
N GLU A 248 -10.13 16.81 24.84
CA GLU A 248 -11.52 16.90 24.35
C GLU A 248 -12.03 15.54 23.90
N ALA A 249 -11.23 14.79 23.13
CA ALA A 249 -11.62 13.47 22.65
C ALA A 249 -11.91 12.50 23.79
N LEU A 250 -11.02 12.44 24.79
CA LEU A 250 -11.19 11.59 25.97
C LEU A 250 -12.43 12.00 26.77
N THR A 251 -12.67 13.30 26.94
CA THR A 251 -13.85 13.81 27.66
C THR A 251 -15.15 13.40 26.98
N LEU A 252 -15.21 13.47 25.66
CA LEU A 252 -16.37 13.04 24.88
C LEU A 252 -16.53 11.52 24.85
N LEU A 253 -15.45 10.74 24.75
CA LEU A 253 -15.52 9.28 24.79
C LEU A 253 -16.03 8.75 26.14
N ARG A 254 -15.77 9.48 27.24
CA ARG A 254 -16.30 9.14 28.58
C ARG A 254 -17.82 9.20 28.67
N THR A 255 -18.49 10.03 27.86
CA THR A 255 -19.96 10.12 27.89
C THR A 255 -20.61 8.81 27.40
N GLY A 256 -19.87 8.00 26.65
CA GLY A 256 -20.34 6.73 26.10
C GLY A 256 -21.38 6.89 24.98
N GLU A 257 -21.54 8.11 24.46
CA GLU A 257 -22.49 8.42 23.39
C GLU A 257 -21.94 8.05 22.00
N PHE A 258 -20.62 7.94 21.84
CA PHE A 258 -19.96 7.72 20.56
C PHE A 258 -19.72 6.24 20.30
N GLY A 259 -20.40 5.69 19.29
CA GLY A 259 -20.24 4.31 18.83
C GLY A 259 -19.12 4.13 17.81
N VAL A 260 -18.73 5.21 17.12
CA VAL A 260 -17.66 5.19 16.11
C VAL A 260 -16.66 6.32 16.40
N LEU A 261 -15.37 6.00 16.26
CA LEU A 261 -14.28 6.95 16.38
C LEU A 261 -13.43 6.95 15.11
N ILE A 262 -13.22 8.11 14.50
CA ILE A 262 -12.34 8.33 13.37
C ILE A 262 -11.10 9.08 13.84
N ILE A 263 -9.92 8.49 13.67
CA ILE A 263 -8.63 9.10 14.01
C ILE A 263 -7.93 9.55 12.73
N GLY A 264 -7.81 10.86 12.53
CA GLY A 264 -7.15 11.44 11.36
C GLY A 264 -5.63 11.26 11.35
N GLY A 265 -5.02 11.23 10.16
CA GLY A 265 -3.61 10.92 9.96
C GLY A 265 -2.62 11.92 10.55
N GLY A 266 -3.07 13.13 10.90
CA GLY A 266 -2.27 14.11 11.64
C GLY A 266 -2.10 13.80 13.13
N VAL A 267 -2.78 12.78 13.66
CA VAL A 267 -2.66 12.37 15.06
C VAL A 267 -1.42 11.50 15.24
N GLY A 268 -0.47 11.96 16.06
CA GLY A 268 0.78 11.25 16.30
C GLY A 268 0.60 9.86 16.94
N PRO A 269 1.61 8.98 16.83
CA PRO A 269 1.49 7.57 17.23
C PRO A 269 1.21 7.36 18.72
N ALA A 270 1.82 8.16 19.61
CA ALA A 270 1.57 8.07 21.06
C ALA A 270 0.11 8.42 21.41
N SER A 271 -0.40 9.50 20.84
CA SER A 271 -1.78 9.96 20.97
C SER A 271 -2.77 8.93 20.42
N ARG A 272 -2.50 8.37 19.24
CA ARG A 272 -3.32 7.32 18.61
C ARG A 272 -3.40 6.06 19.48
N SER A 273 -2.28 5.61 20.04
CA SER A 273 -2.27 4.46 20.95
C SER A 273 -3.08 4.72 22.22
N ALA A 274 -2.93 5.90 22.82
CA ALA A 274 -3.67 6.28 24.03
C ALA A 274 -5.19 6.37 23.77
N ILE A 275 -5.59 7.04 22.69
CA ILE A 275 -7.00 7.19 22.30
C ILE A 275 -7.62 5.84 21.94
N ARG A 276 -6.89 4.94 21.27
CA ARG A 276 -7.39 3.59 20.93
C ARG A 276 -7.57 2.72 22.16
N ALA A 277 -6.63 2.75 23.11
CA ALA A 277 -6.76 2.03 24.38
C ALA A 277 -8.00 2.53 25.14
N PHE A 278 -8.18 3.85 25.22
CA PHE A 278 -9.35 4.44 25.84
C PHE A 278 -10.66 4.08 25.12
N ALA A 279 -10.68 4.14 23.80
CA ALA A 279 -11.87 3.78 23.02
C ALA A 279 -12.27 2.31 23.21
N ALA A 280 -11.32 1.39 23.44
CA ALA A 280 -11.63 -0.02 23.71
C ALA A 280 -12.29 -0.26 25.08
N GLU A 281 -12.00 0.60 26.05
CA GLU A 281 -12.60 0.56 27.39
C GLU A 281 -13.97 1.27 27.45
N HIS A 282 -14.25 2.11 26.46
CA HIS A 282 -15.50 2.85 26.33
C HIS A 282 -16.36 2.26 25.20
N ARG A 283 -17.67 2.59 25.12
CA ARG A 283 -18.66 1.96 24.21
C ARG A 283 -18.44 2.21 22.70
N VAL A 284 -17.20 2.45 22.26
CA VAL A 284 -16.82 2.60 20.85
C VAL A 284 -16.71 1.22 20.22
N ARG A 285 -17.57 0.95 19.25
CA ARG A 285 -17.60 -0.34 18.54
C ARG A 285 -16.62 -0.39 17.39
N ARG A 286 -16.33 0.76 16.79
CA ARG A 286 -15.45 0.85 15.64
C ARG A 286 -14.49 2.03 15.76
N VAL A 287 -13.19 1.74 15.65
CA VAL A 287 -12.14 2.75 15.51
C VAL A 287 -11.61 2.69 14.08
N ILE A 288 -11.79 3.78 13.35
CA ILE A 288 -11.41 3.96 11.95
C ILE A 288 -10.19 4.86 11.90
N ASP A 289 -9.17 4.45 11.16
CA ASP A 289 -7.96 5.22 11.00
C ASP A 289 -7.99 5.95 9.65
N GLY A 290 -8.18 7.26 9.69
CA GLY A 290 -8.27 8.10 8.51
C GLY A 290 -6.90 8.53 7.99
N ALA A 291 -6.55 8.17 6.76
CA ALA A 291 -5.36 8.72 6.07
C ALA A 291 -5.66 10.07 5.39
N LEU A 292 -6.95 10.40 5.22
CA LEU A 292 -7.50 11.62 4.60
C LEU A 292 -6.76 12.05 3.32
N ARG A 293 -7.09 11.34 2.23
CA ARG A 293 -6.63 11.61 0.85
C ARG A 293 -7.64 12.52 0.15
N GLU A 294 -7.16 13.40 -0.74
CA GLU A 294 -8.03 14.18 -1.62
C GLU A 294 -8.46 13.34 -2.85
N PRO A 295 -9.70 13.51 -3.37
CA PRO A 295 -10.77 14.41 -2.92
C PRO A 295 -11.47 13.90 -1.65
N PHE A 296 -11.64 14.79 -0.66
CA PHE A 296 -12.05 14.41 0.70
C PHE A 296 -13.48 13.86 0.79
N ASP A 297 -14.41 14.42 0.03
CA ASP A 297 -15.81 14.00 -0.02
C ASP A 297 -15.94 12.56 -0.54
N THR A 298 -15.20 12.26 -1.61
CA THR A 298 -15.15 10.91 -2.21
C THR A 298 -14.50 9.92 -1.26
N TYR A 299 -13.41 10.32 -0.58
CA TYR A 299 -12.74 9.48 0.41
C TYR A 299 -13.65 9.17 1.61
N VAL A 300 -14.34 10.16 2.16
CA VAL A 300 -15.27 9.96 3.30
C VAL A 300 -16.38 8.99 2.91
N ARG A 301 -16.99 9.18 1.73
CA ARG A 301 -18.08 8.33 1.22
C ARG A 301 -17.67 6.89 0.98
N ASN A 302 -16.46 6.68 0.46
CA ASN A 302 -15.99 5.34 0.11
C ASN A 302 -15.38 4.59 1.31
N GLU A 303 -14.78 5.29 2.27
CA GLU A 303 -13.97 4.65 3.31
C GLU A 303 -14.63 4.73 4.69
N PHE A 304 -15.26 5.86 5.03
CA PHE A 304 -15.82 6.06 6.37
C PHE A 304 -17.28 5.64 6.44
N GLU A 305 -18.10 6.04 5.47
CA GLU A 305 -19.54 5.75 5.54
C GLU A 305 -19.90 4.27 5.56
N PRO A 306 -19.27 3.37 4.76
CA PRO A 306 -19.60 1.96 4.80
C PRO A 306 -19.30 1.37 6.19
N LEU A 307 -18.20 1.79 6.80
CA LEU A 307 -17.79 1.35 8.14
C LEU A 307 -18.68 1.90 9.25
N ILE A 308 -19.16 3.15 9.12
CA ILE A 308 -20.12 3.73 10.07
C ILE A 308 -21.47 3.01 9.96
N ARG A 309 -21.96 2.74 8.73
CA ARG A 309 -23.21 2.00 8.49
C ARG A 309 -23.11 0.56 8.98
N GLU A 310 -21.99 -0.12 8.75
CA GLU A 310 -21.72 -1.46 9.26
C GLU A 310 -21.74 -1.48 10.80
N ALA A 311 -21.06 -0.54 11.45
CA ALA A 311 -21.05 -0.43 12.90
C ALA A 311 -22.44 -0.14 13.49
N ALA A 312 -23.25 0.67 12.79
CA ALA A 312 -24.63 0.97 13.17
C ALA A 312 -25.56 -0.24 13.01
N ALA A 313 -25.35 -1.08 11.98
CA ALA A 313 -26.15 -2.28 11.74
C ALA A 313 -25.86 -3.44 12.71
N GLN A 314 -24.71 -3.42 13.37
CA GLN A 314 -24.31 -4.40 14.40
C GLN A 314 -24.85 -4.07 15.80
N GLY A 315 -25.85 -3.18 15.92
CA GLY A 315 -26.45 -2.67 17.17
C GLY A 315 -27.92 -2.90 17.31
#